data_AF-A0A3N5KZZ7-F1
#
_entry.id   AF-A0A3N5KZZ7-F1
#
_cell.length_a   1.000
_cell.length_b   1.000
_cell.length_c   1.000
_cell.angle_alpha   90.00
_cell.angle_beta   90.00
_cell.angle_gamma   90.00
#
_symmetry.space_group_name_H-M   'P 1'
#
loop_
_entity.id
_entity.type
_entity.pdbx_description
1 polymer ?
#
loop_
_entity_poly.entity_id
_entity_poly.type
_entity_poly.pdbx_seq_one_letter_code
_entity_poly.pdbx_strand_id
1 'polypeptide(L)'
;MRIEELVFYPTGNLGATLVPARVEIRLSTTGQAINEIDGRPFDDNLGPDAALFVSFDGGSAVTGAELAFGGRPYRYDPSLGNLLLDIRLFGAPDGHTGPFFAAFAPNGTGPLVSRWHDFGTAFDDRGLATGFRGAVPEPGTLLTLGLGLALVGVAVRRRAT
;
A
#
# COMPACT_ATOMS: atom_id res chain seq x y z
N MET A 1 -2.99 -11.35 6.47
CA MET A 1 -2.97 -9.92 6.85
C MET A 1 -4.18 -9.22 6.26
N ARG A 2 -4.80 -8.27 6.98
CA ARG A 2 -5.85 -7.39 6.44
C ARG A 2 -5.23 -6.02 6.18
N ILE A 3 -5.37 -5.53 4.95
CA ILE A 3 -4.83 -4.26 4.47
C ILE A 3 -6.01 -3.30 4.30
N GLU A 4 -5.94 -2.13 4.91
CA GLU A 4 -7.00 -1.11 4.89
C GLU A 4 -6.47 0.27 4.55
N GLU A 5 -5.19 0.50 4.78
CA GLU A 5 -4.48 1.71 4.36
C GLU A 5 -3.20 1.32 3.61
N LEU A 6 -2.99 2.02 2.51
CA LEU A 6 -1.79 1.96 1.68
C LEU A 6 -1.03 3.27 1.82
N VAL A 7 0.28 3.20 2.02
CA VAL A 7 1.10 4.39 2.24
C VAL A 7 2.29 4.38 1.30
N PHE A 8 2.49 5.49 0.59
CA PHE A 8 3.70 5.74 -0.18
C PHE A 8 4.58 6.76 0.52
N TYR A 9 5.87 6.45 0.57
CA TYR A 9 6.88 7.30 1.17
C TYR A 9 7.61 8.06 0.06
N PRO A 10 7.49 9.40 -0.01
CA PRO A 10 8.20 10.18 -1.00
C PRO A 10 9.69 10.19 -0.63
N THR A 11 10.51 9.67 -1.53
CA THR A 11 11.97 9.49 -1.34
C THR A 11 12.80 10.38 -2.26
N GLY A 12 12.16 11.13 -3.17
CA GLY A 12 12.80 12.07 -4.08
C GLY A 12 11.79 13.06 -4.67
N ASN A 13 12.25 14.12 -5.35
CA ASN A 13 11.38 15.14 -5.96
C ASN A 13 10.26 15.64 -5.03
N LEU A 14 10.58 15.93 -3.76
CA LEU A 14 9.61 16.40 -2.77
C LEU A 14 8.89 17.66 -3.29
N GLY A 15 7.57 17.71 -3.13
CA GLY A 15 6.72 18.78 -3.69
C GLY A 15 6.32 18.60 -5.16
N ALA A 16 6.80 17.54 -5.84
CA ALA A 16 6.31 17.21 -7.18
C ALA A 16 4.82 16.85 -7.15
N THR A 17 4.18 17.13 -8.28
CA THR A 17 2.79 16.83 -8.51
C THR A 17 2.62 15.36 -8.85
N LEU A 18 1.58 14.73 -8.30
CA LEU A 18 1.10 13.45 -8.81
C LEU A 18 0.73 13.60 -10.28
N VAL A 19 0.98 12.56 -11.08
CA VAL A 19 0.56 12.49 -12.48
C VAL A 19 -0.91 12.95 -12.60
N PRO A 20 -1.25 13.97 -13.41
CA PRO A 20 -2.63 14.46 -13.59
C PRO A 20 -3.43 13.48 -14.44
N ALA A 21 -3.71 12.30 -13.86
CA ALA A 21 -4.43 11.20 -14.46
C ALA A 21 -5.39 10.62 -13.43
N ARG A 22 -6.40 9.88 -13.90
CA ARG A 22 -7.15 9.02 -12.99
C ARG A 22 -6.26 7.82 -12.62
N VAL A 23 -6.07 7.62 -11.33
CA VAL A 23 -5.26 6.54 -10.77
C VAL A 23 -6.19 5.50 -10.17
N GLU A 24 -5.94 4.24 -10.47
CA GLU A 24 -6.53 3.09 -9.77
C GLU A 24 -5.42 2.25 -9.16
N ILE A 25 -5.56 1.91 -7.88
CA ILE A 25 -4.67 0.97 -7.22
C ILE A 25 -5.47 -0.30 -6.92
N ARG A 26 -4.92 -1.42 -7.35
CA ARG A 26 -5.50 -2.75 -7.17
C ARG A 26 -4.52 -3.62 -6.40
N LEU A 27 -5.05 -4.55 -5.62
CA LEU A 27 -4.29 -5.56 -4.89
C LEU A 27 -4.72 -6.95 -5.35
N SER A 28 -3.76 -7.86 -5.47
CA SER A 28 -4.01 -9.28 -5.74
C SER A 28 -2.91 -10.15 -5.14
N THR A 29 -3.18 -11.44 -4.99
CA THR A 29 -2.19 -12.45 -4.59
C THR A 29 -1.80 -13.23 -5.83
N THR A 30 -0.57 -12.99 -6.32
CA THR A 30 -0.06 -13.67 -7.51
C THR A 30 0.73 -14.92 -7.16
N GLY A 31 0.53 -15.97 -7.95
CA GLY A 31 1.35 -17.18 -7.89
C GLY A 31 2.70 -17.04 -8.60
N GLN A 32 2.90 -15.95 -9.36
CA GLN A 32 4.13 -15.70 -10.08
C GLN A 32 5.27 -15.36 -9.10
N ALA A 33 6.46 -15.90 -9.37
CA ALA A 33 7.66 -15.43 -8.70
C ALA A 33 8.01 -14.00 -9.15
N ILE A 34 8.80 -13.30 -8.35
CA ILE A 34 9.26 -11.93 -8.65
C ILE A 34 9.92 -11.86 -10.04
N ASN A 35 10.72 -12.86 -10.42
CA ASN A 35 11.40 -12.93 -11.71
C ASN A 35 10.55 -13.48 -12.86
N GLU A 36 9.27 -13.78 -12.61
CA GLU A 36 8.32 -14.35 -13.58
C GLU A 36 7.19 -13.36 -13.92
N ILE A 37 7.25 -12.13 -13.40
CA ILE A 37 6.30 -11.07 -13.76
C ILE A 37 6.59 -10.60 -15.19
N ASP A 38 5.58 -10.73 -16.05
CA ASP A 38 5.65 -10.30 -17.44
C ASP A 38 5.20 -8.84 -17.58
N GLY A 39 6.00 -8.04 -18.31
CA GLY A 39 5.62 -6.66 -18.61
C GLY A 39 4.43 -6.56 -19.57
N ARG A 40 4.17 -7.60 -20.39
CA ARG A 40 3.09 -7.62 -21.39
C ARG A 40 2.65 -9.07 -21.72
N PRO A 41 1.36 -9.41 -21.61
CA PRO A 41 0.26 -8.59 -21.09
C PRO A 41 0.32 -8.50 -19.56
N PHE A 42 0.20 -7.29 -19.02
CA PHE A 42 0.40 -7.05 -17.59
C PHE A 42 -0.68 -7.71 -16.71
N ASP A 43 -1.90 -7.89 -17.25
CA ASP A 43 -3.03 -8.51 -16.57
C ASP A 43 -2.82 -10.00 -16.26
N ASP A 44 -1.93 -10.70 -16.97
CA ASP A 44 -1.65 -12.13 -16.74
C ASP A 44 -0.91 -12.38 -15.43
N ASN A 45 -0.35 -11.32 -14.82
CA ASN A 45 0.30 -11.41 -13.52
C ASN A 45 -0.68 -11.38 -12.34
N LEU A 46 -1.93 -11.00 -12.57
CA LEU A 46 -2.90 -10.79 -11.51
C LEU A 46 -3.38 -12.09 -10.89
N GLY A 47 -3.53 -12.07 -9.57
CA GLY A 47 -4.20 -13.14 -8.83
C GLY A 47 -5.71 -13.21 -9.13
N PRO A 48 -6.34 -14.38 -8.89
CA PRO A 48 -7.79 -14.54 -9.03
C PRO A 48 -8.60 -13.69 -8.04
N ASP A 49 -7.95 -13.16 -7.00
CA ASP A 49 -8.51 -12.29 -5.97
C ASP A 49 -8.29 -10.79 -6.25
N ALA A 50 -7.90 -10.43 -7.48
CA ALA A 50 -7.62 -9.06 -7.86
C ALA A 50 -8.81 -8.12 -7.61
N ALA A 51 -8.60 -7.12 -6.75
CA ALA A 51 -9.63 -6.19 -6.33
C ALA A 51 -9.15 -4.73 -6.38
N LEU A 52 -10.05 -3.82 -6.74
CA LEU A 52 -9.81 -2.38 -6.62
C LEU A 52 -9.72 -2.00 -5.13
N PHE A 53 -8.59 -1.41 -4.74
CA PHE A 53 -8.37 -0.90 -3.40
C PHE A 53 -8.84 0.56 -3.28
N VAL A 54 -8.34 1.44 -4.16
CA VAL A 54 -8.71 2.87 -4.19
C VAL A 54 -8.64 3.43 -5.62
N SER A 55 -9.43 4.45 -5.91
CA SER A 55 -9.33 5.26 -7.13
C SER A 55 -9.41 6.74 -6.78
N PHE A 56 -8.57 7.57 -7.40
CA PHE A 56 -8.49 9.00 -7.17
C PHE A 56 -7.94 9.72 -8.42
N ASP A 57 -8.15 11.03 -8.50
CA ASP A 57 -7.55 11.87 -9.53
C ASP A 57 -6.24 12.48 -9.02
N GLY A 58 -5.17 12.39 -9.81
CA GLY A 58 -3.89 13.02 -9.49
C GLY A 58 -3.85 14.52 -9.81
N GLY A 59 -2.66 15.07 -10.07
CA GLY A 59 -2.49 16.50 -10.37
C GLY A 59 -2.35 17.40 -9.13
N SER A 60 -2.34 16.83 -7.94
CA SER A 60 -2.03 17.55 -6.68
C SER A 60 -0.58 17.33 -6.25
N ALA A 61 0.04 18.35 -5.66
CA ALA A 61 1.36 18.25 -5.07
C ALA A 61 1.33 17.39 -3.81
N VAL A 62 2.38 16.57 -3.61
CA VAL A 62 2.57 15.84 -2.36
C VAL A 62 3.26 16.77 -1.36
N THR A 63 2.53 17.17 -0.33
CA THR A 63 3.00 18.16 0.67
C THR A 63 3.39 17.55 2.02
N GLY A 64 3.23 16.23 2.20
CA GLY A 64 3.49 15.50 3.44
C GLY A 64 4.68 14.54 3.35
N ALA A 65 5.06 13.99 4.51
CA ALA A 65 6.08 12.93 4.61
C ALA A 65 5.55 11.55 4.21
N GLU A 66 4.24 11.40 4.03
CA GLU A 66 3.55 10.20 3.58
C GLU A 66 2.41 10.60 2.64
N LEU A 67 2.11 9.76 1.66
CA LEU A 67 0.86 9.79 0.90
C LEU A 67 0.08 8.52 1.25
N ALA A 68 -0.96 8.68 2.06
CA ALA A 68 -1.77 7.57 2.56
C ALA A 68 -3.14 7.53 1.88
N PHE A 69 -3.59 6.32 1.57
CA PHE A 69 -4.89 6.03 0.99
C PHE A 69 -5.63 5.01 1.85
N GLY A 70 -6.76 5.43 2.42
CA GLY A 70 -7.77 4.49 2.92
C GLY A 70 -8.57 3.93 1.76
N GLY A 71 -8.68 2.60 1.69
CA GLY A 71 -9.33 1.91 0.58
C GLY A 71 -10.33 0.86 1.03
N ARG A 72 -10.79 0.05 0.07
CA ARG A 72 -11.55 -1.16 0.36
C ARG A 72 -10.64 -2.18 1.06
N PRO A 73 -11.03 -2.72 2.22
CA PRO A 73 -10.21 -3.72 2.91
C PRO A 73 -9.87 -4.91 2.01
N TYR A 74 -8.61 -5.30 2.00
CA TYR A 74 -8.10 -6.43 1.23
C TYR A 74 -7.45 -7.46 2.16
N ARG A 75 -7.73 -8.75 1.95
CA ARG A 75 -7.21 -9.84 2.77
C ARG A 75 -6.09 -10.54 2.01
N TYR A 76 -4.86 -10.27 2.42
CA TYR A 76 -3.67 -10.93 1.89
C TYR A 76 -3.36 -12.20 2.69
N ASP A 77 -3.19 -13.33 2.01
CA ASP A 77 -2.69 -14.58 2.59
C ASP A 77 -1.34 -14.94 1.95
N PRO A 78 -0.21 -14.78 2.67
CA PRO A 78 1.11 -15.05 2.11
C PRO A 78 1.36 -16.53 1.80
N SER A 79 0.50 -17.44 2.28
CA SER A 79 0.60 -18.86 1.90
C SER A 79 0.11 -19.13 0.47
N LEU A 80 -0.63 -18.18 -0.13
CA LEU A 80 -1.19 -18.30 -1.48
C LEU A 80 -0.32 -17.65 -2.56
N GLY A 81 0.73 -16.91 -2.18
CA GLY A 81 1.66 -16.28 -3.13
C GLY A 81 2.11 -14.89 -2.70
N ASN A 82 2.64 -14.14 -3.66
CA ASN A 82 3.16 -12.79 -3.45
C ASN A 82 2.05 -11.75 -3.52
N LEU A 83 2.13 -10.70 -2.69
CA LEU A 83 1.27 -9.53 -2.82
C LEU A 83 1.69 -8.72 -4.05
N LEU A 84 0.76 -8.55 -4.99
CA LEU A 84 0.93 -7.70 -6.16
C LEU A 84 0.13 -6.41 -5.98
N LEU A 85 0.83 -5.28 -6.10
CA LEU A 85 0.25 -3.94 -6.15
C LEU A 85 0.28 -3.45 -7.60
N ASP A 86 -0.90 -3.27 -8.18
CA ASP A 86 -1.10 -2.83 -9.55
C ASP A 86 -1.59 -1.38 -9.55
N ILE A 87 -0.84 -0.48 -10.22
CA ILE A 87 -1.19 0.93 -10.37
C ILE A 87 -1.53 1.18 -11.84
N ARG A 88 -2.79 1.50 -12.09
CA ARG A 88 -3.27 1.85 -13.43
C ARG A 88 -3.47 3.34 -13.54
N LEU A 89 -3.00 3.89 -14.65
CA LEU A 89 -3.13 5.30 -14.99
C LEU A 89 -4.01 5.44 -16.23
N PHE A 90 -5.04 6.27 -16.14
CA PHE A 90 -5.94 6.55 -17.25
C PHE A 90 -5.86 8.03 -17.62
N GLY A 91 -5.53 8.30 -18.90
CA GLY A 91 -5.39 9.67 -19.41
C GLY A 91 -4.13 10.39 -18.93
N ALA A 92 -3.07 9.66 -18.57
CA ALA A 92 -1.79 10.26 -18.20
C ALA A 92 -1.14 10.98 -19.39
N PRO A 93 -0.66 12.23 -19.22
CA PRO A 93 0.13 12.90 -20.25
C PRO A 93 1.52 12.29 -20.38
N ASP A 94 2.14 12.48 -21.54
CA ASP A 94 3.52 12.05 -21.79
C ASP A 94 4.52 12.84 -20.91
N GLY A 95 5.61 12.16 -20.50
CA GLY A 95 6.77 12.82 -19.89
C GLY A 95 6.55 13.33 -18.47
N HIS A 96 6.09 12.47 -17.55
CA HIS A 96 5.85 12.84 -16.16
C HIS A 96 6.77 12.11 -15.17
N THR A 97 7.24 12.86 -14.17
CA THR A 97 8.07 12.37 -13.06
C THR A 97 7.38 12.67 -11.74
N GLY A 98 7.10 11.62 -10.95
CA GLY A 98 6.44 11.75 -9.65
C GLY A 98 7.42 11.90 -8.46
N PRO A 99 6.91 12.01 -7.23
CA PRO A 99 7.74 12.10 -6.02
C PRO A 99 8.11 10.75 -5.38
N PHE A 100 7.62 9.63 -5.93
CA PHE A 100 7.79 8.31 -5.31
C PHE A 100 8.76 7.43 -6.11
N PHE A 101 10.06 7.69 -5.93
CA PHE A 101 11.14 6.90 -6.53
C PHE A 101 12.03 6.34 -5.43
N ALA A 102 11.75 5.12 -4.97
CA ALA A 102 12.52 4.47 -3.93
C ALA A 102 13.44 3.40 -4.50
N ALA A 103 14.62 3.29 -3.87
CA ALA A 103 15.67 2.30 -4.09
C ALA A 103 16.44 2.43 -5.41
N PHE A 104 17.43 3.32 -5.40
CA PHE A 104 18.69 2.98 -6.06
C PHE A 104 19.30 1.79 -5.30
N ALA A 105 19.89 0.82 -6.01
CA ALA A 105 20.93 0.01 -5.40
C ALA A 105 21.97 0.93 -4.73
N PRO A 106 22.63 0.56 -3.62
CA PRO A 106 23.63 1.39 -2.94
C PRO A 106 24.71 2.01 -3.86
N ASN A 107 24.80 1.53 -5.10
CA ASN A 107 25.76 1.87 -6.14
C ASN A 107 25.14 2.10 -7.55
N GLY A 108 23.82 2.16 -7.71
CA GLY A 108 23.18 2.47 -9.01
C GLY A 108 23.26 1.37 -10.09
N THR A 109 23.51 0.11 -9.71
CA THR A 109 23.61 -1.02 -10.65
C THR A 109 22.65 -2.15 -10.29
N GLY A 110 21.49 -2.23 -10.95
CA GLY A 110 20.65 -3.45 -11.01
C GLY A 110 19.90 -3.82 -9.72
N PRO A 111 18.98 -4.81 -9.76
CA PRO A 111 17.67 -4.68 -9.14
C PRO A 111 17.68 -4.97 -7.63
N LEU A 112 17.32 -3.96 -6.84
CA LEU A 112 16.80 -4.12 -5.47
C LEU A 112 15.28 -3.88 -5.40
N VAL A 113 14.60 -3.84 -6.55
CA VAL A 113 13.20 -3.43 -6.66
C VAL A 113 12.41 -4.41 -7.52
N SER A 114 11.19 -4.70 -7.11
CA SER A 114 10.23 -5.54 -7.82
C SER A 114 9.17 -4.63 -8.45
N ARG A 115 9.49 -4.03 -9.61
CA ARG A 115 8.58 -3.18 -10.38
C ARG A 115 8.63 -3.56 -11.85
N TRP A 116 7.45 -3.64 -12.46
CA TRP A 116 7.26 -3.79 -13.90
C TRP A 116 6.25 -2.74 -14.38
N HIS A 117 6.30 -2.40 -15.66
CA HIS A 117 5.32 -1.55 -16.31
C HIS A 117 5.20 -1.90 -17.79
N ASP A 118 4.10 -1.53 -18.42
CA ASP A 118 3.81 -1.81 -19.82
C ASP A 118 3.84 -0.56 -20.71
N PHE A 119 4.14 0.62 -20.16
CA PHE A 119 4.12 1.91 -20.87
C PHE A 119 5.49 2.62 -20.91
N GLY A 120 5.76 3.40 -21.96
CA GLY A 120 6.98 4.22 -22.10
C GLY A 120 8.29 3.43 -22.19
N THR A 121 9.42 4.13 -22.01
CA THR A 121 10.78 3.57 -21.90
C THR A 121 11.36 3.78 -20.50
N ALA A 122 10.48 3.89 -19.50
CA ALA A 122 10.82 4.40 -18.18
C ALA A 122 11.78 3.48 -17.42
N PHE A 123 12.39 4.06 -16.39
CA PHE A 123 13.39 3.49 -15.49
C PHE A 123 12.92 2.21 -14.78
N ASP A 124 13.49 1.06 -15.14
CA ASP A 124 13.37 -0.25 -14.44
C ASP A 124 14.20 -0.32 -13.14
N ASP A 125 15.07 0.67 -12.91
CA ASP A 125 16.00 0.72 -11.78
C ASP A 125 15.42 1.41 -10.53
N ARG A 126 14.11 1.72 -10.52
CA ARG A 126 13.44 2.43 -9.41
C ARG A 126 12.14 1.75 -9.00
N GLY A 127 11.95 1.56 -7.70
CA GLY A 127 10.75 0.98 -7.09
C GLY A 127 9.93 1.99 -6.31
N LEU A 128 8.93 1.50 -5.60
CA LEU A 128 8.03 2.28 -4.77
C LEU A 128 8.24 1.93 -3.28
N ALA A 129 8.52 2.92 -2.44
CA ALA A 129 8.56 2.70 -0.99
C ALA A 129 7.13 2.66 -0.46
N THR A 130 6.68 1.46 -0.09
CA THR A 130 5.26 1.19 0.21
C THR A 130 5.11 0.59 1.60
N GLY A 131 4.13 1.09 2.36
CA GLY A 131 3.66 0.51 3.60
C GLY A 131 2.22 0.01 3.47
N PHE A 132 1.93 -1.13 4.09
CA PHE A 132 0.58 -1.68 4.19
C PHE A 132 0.17 -1.69 5.66
N ARG A 133 -0.94 -1.04 5.99
CA ARG A 133 -1.47 -0.93 7.35
C ARG A 133 -2.87 -1.55 7.39
N GLY A 134 -3.19 -2.21 8.50
CA GLY A 134 -4.53 -2.68 8.81
C GLY A 134 -5.01 -2.07 10.12
N ALA A 135 -6.31 -2.12 10.41
CA ALA A 135 -6.80 -1.90 11.75
C ALA A 135 -6.05 -2.81 12.72
N VAL A 136 -5.28 -2.20 13.61
CA VAL A 136 -4.80 -2.88 14.81
C VAL A 136 -6.05 -3.19 15.62
N PRO A 137 -6.39 -4.48 15.86
CA PRO A 137 -7.49 -4.80 16.74
C PRO A 137 -7.25 -4.04 18.05
N GLU A 138 -8.23 -3.26 18.51
CA GLU A 138 -8.08 -2.52 19.76
C GLU A 138 -7.51 -3.47 20.80
N PRO A 139 -6.33 -3.17 21.38
CA PRO A 139 -5.69 -4.10 22.27
C PRO A 139 -6.68 -4.42 23.39
N GLY A 140 -6.74 -5.68 23.82
CA GLY A 140 -7.65 -6.16 24.87
C GLY A 140 -7.52 -5.41 26.21
N THR A 141 -6.66 -4.40 26.30
CA THR A 141 -6.56 -3.38 27.33
C THR A 141 -7.89 -2.68 27.61
N LEU A 142 -8.73 -2.36 26.62
CA LEU A 142 -10.04 -1.75 26.91
C LEU A 142 -11.00 -2.73 27.59
N LEU A 143 -11.01 -3.99 27.15
CA LEU A 143 -11.78 -5.05 27.79
C LEU A 143 -11.28 -5.32 29.21
N THR A 144 -9.97 -5.41 29.41
CA THR A 144 -9.37 -5.65 30.74
C THR A 144 -9.49 -4.44 31.67
N LEU A 145 -9.43 -3.21 31.16
CA LEU A 145 -9.71 -2.00 31.92
C LEU A 145 -11.19 -1.97 32.35
N GLY A 146 -12.11 -2.28 31.43
CA GLY A 146 -13.54 -2.39 31.73
C GLY A 146 -13.84 -3.45 32.78
N LEU A 147 -13.23 -4.63 32.66
CA LEU A 147 -13.35 -5.70 33.66
C LEU A 147 -12.74 -5.30 35.00
N GLY A 148 -11.58 -4.64 35.01
CA GLY A 148 -10.92 -4.15 36.21
C GLY A 148 -11.77 -3.13 36.98
N LEU A 149 -12.35 -2.16 36.28
CA LEU A 149 -13.24 -1.16 36.87
C LEU A 149 -14.53 -1.78 37.42
N ALA A 150 -15.11 -2.76 36.71
CA ALA A 150 -16.29 -3.48 37.18
C ALA A 150 -16.01 -4.26 38.47
N LEU A 151 -14.87 -4.97 38.54
CA LEU A 151 -14.46 -5.71 39.75
C LEU A 151 -14.22 -4.78 40.94
N VAL A 152 -13.55 -3.65 40.73
CA VAL A 152 -13.34 -2.63 41.78
C VAL A 152 -14.69 -2.06 42.26
N GLY A 153 -15.59 -1.72 41.33
CA GLY A 153 -16.93 -1.21 41.67
C GLY A 153 -17.74 -2.20 42.53
N VAL A 154 -17.69 -3.49 42.21
CA VAL A 154 -18.34 -4.55 43.01
C VAL A 154 -17.69 -4.67 44.40
N ALA A 155 -16.35 -4.62 44.48
CA ALA A 155 -15.64 -4.72 45.74
C ALA A 155 -15.91 -3.53 46.68
N VAL A 156 -15.99 -2.31 46.14
CA VAL A 156 -16.32 -1.09 46.89
C VAL A 156 -17.77 -1.16 47.39
N ARG A 157 -18.72 -1.56 46.53
CA ARG A 157 -20.14 -1.68 46.92
C ARG A 157 -20.34 -2.68 48.06
N ARG A 158 -19.65 -3.83 48.03
CA ARG A 158 -19.72 -4.86 49.09
C ARG A 158 -19.14 -4.41 50.44
N ARG A 159 -18.29 -3.40 50.49
CA ARG A 159 -17.76 -2.84 51.74
C ARG A 159 -18.64 -1.76 52.36
N ALA A 160 -19.51 -1.15 51.57
CA ALA A 160 -20.42 -0.09 52.00
C ALA A 160 -21.79 -0.62 52.47
N THR A 161 -22.02 -1.94 52.38
CA THR A 161 -23.21 -2.64 52.89
C THR A 161 -22.80 -3.49 54.09
#